data_AF-A0A4U0PNM2-F1
#
_entry.id   AF-A0A4U0PNM2-F1
#
_cell.length_a   1.000
_cell.length_b   1.000
_cell.length_c   1.000
_cell.angle_alpha   90.00
_cell.angle_beta   90.00
_cell.angle_gamma   90.00
#
_symmetry.space_group_name_H-M   'P 1'
#
loop_
_entity.id
_entity.type
_entity.pdbx_description
1 polymer ?
#
loop_
_entity_poly.entity_id
_entity_poly.type
_entity_poly.pdbx_seq_one_letter_code
_entity_poly.pdbx_strand_id
1 'polypeptide(L)'
;MDYKMTPKMGSSVLSPLSWKPGRDLFESPIDTPVRAKGYPLGFVNLDSSRDITRGVAQAYRGSRIIISGSSVTGESYETGKKFSSSSDIDVGVILPKGAPFPKGVDEHGFPIYGKGSYGRRVPTDVPAQVETQLQKEMGSTRRTGIRFFQYEPKRSFVERPHTPPPPPIFTPPTFAPPKFTLEDFPPLK
;
A
#
# COMPACT_ATOMS: atom_id res chain seq x y z
N MET A 1 -1.02 45.19 -51.92
CA MET A 1 -0.59 45.06 -50.52
C MET A 1 -1.06 43.71 -50.05
N ASP A 2 -0.16 42.72 -50.04
CA ASP A 2 -0.48 41.31 -49.88
C ASP A 2 -0.66 40.93 -48.40
N TYR A 3 -1.79 40.28 -48.10
CA TYR A 3 -2.03 39.60 -46.84
C TYR A 3 -1.31 38.25 -46.83
N LYS A 4 -0.25 38.13 -46.03
CA LYS A 4 0.30 36.82 -45.61
C LYS A 4 -0.19 36.51 -44.19
N MET A 5 -1.21 35.68 -44.10
CA MET A 5 -1.53 34.93 -42.88
C MET A 5 -0.63 33.69 -42.82
N THR A 6 0.11 33.52 -41.73
CA THR A 6 0.64 32.22 -41.31
C THR A 6 -0.01 31.85 -39.98
N PRO A 7 -0.61 30.65 -39.84
CA PRO A 7 -1.05 30.17 -38.54
C PRO A 7 0.16 29.61 -37.78
N LYS A 8 0.50 30.22 -36.63
CA LYS A 8 1.35 29.55 -35.64
C LYS A 8 0.51 28.46 -34.99
N MET A 9 0.90 27.20 -35.22
CA MET A 9 0.42 26.05 -34.44
C MET A 9 0.72 26.30 -32.97
N GLY A 10 -0.34 26.53 -32.18
CA GLY A 10 -0.27 26.48 -30.72
C GLY A 10 -0.06 25.04 -30.30
N SER A 11 1.19 24.66 -30.04
CA SER A 11 1.51 23.40 -29.39
C SER A 11 0.85 23.41 -28.01
N SER A 12 0.00 22.41 -27.81
CA SER A 12 -0.42 21.90 -26.50
C SER A 12 0.74 21.94 -25.51
N VAL A 13 0.60 22.75 -24.47
CA VAL A 13 1.29 22.54 -23.20
C VAL A 13 0.22 22.56 -22.14
N LEU A 14 -0.38 21.40 -21.91
CA LEU A 14 -1.04 21.11 -20.64
C LEU A 14 -0.04 21.50 -19.55
N SER A 15 -0.37 22.55 -18.79
CA SER A 15 0.43 22.98 -17.66
C SER A 15 0.63 21.77 -16.73
N PRO A 16 1.86 21.44 -16.32
CA PRO A 16 2.05 20.40 -15.34
C PRO A 16 1.39 20.87 -14.05
N LEU A 17 0.32 20.17 -13.65
CA LEU A 17 -0.35 20.37 -12.37
C LEU A 17 0.76 20.35 -11.29
N SER A 18 1.05 21.50 -10.69
CA SER A 18 2.10 21.59 -9.67
C SER A 18 1.56 20.99 -8.37
N TRP A 19 1.69 19.67 -8.23
CA TRP A 19 1.27 18.94 -7.03
C TRP A 19 2.14 19.38 -5.84
N LYS A 20 1.49 19.82 -4.76
CA LYS A 20 2.17 20.21 -3.50
C LYS A 20 1.80 19.24 -2.38
N PRO A 21 2.76 18.83 -1.52
CA PRO A 21 2.46 18.08 -0.31
C PRO A 21 1.46 18.84 0.57
N GLY A 22 0.42 18.14 1.01
CA GLY A 22 -0.42 18.53 2.14
C GLY A 22 -1.24 19.83 2.05
N ARG A 23 -1.27 20.55 0.92
CA ARG A 23 -2.06 21.81 0.82
C ARG A 23 -3.54 21.60 0.48
N ASP A 24 -3.90 20.54 -0.22
CA ASP A 24 -5.31 20.23 -0.54
C ASP A 24 -6.01 19.45 0.58
N LEU A 25 -5.44 19.47 1.80
CA LEU A 25 -5.94 18.77 2.99
C LEU A 25 -6.88 19.62 3.87
N PHE A 26 -7.27 20.82 3.43
CA PHE A 26 -7.89 21.78 4.35
C PHE A 26 -9.33 21.45 4.74
N GLU A 27 -9.51 21.36 6.06
CA GLU A 27 -10.73 21.48 6.86
C GLU A 27 -11.87 20.50 6.54
N SER A 28 -11.66 19.25 6.92
CA SER A 28 -12.80 18.43 7.35
C SER A 28 -12.98 18.58 8.86
N PRO A 29 -14.21 18.77 9.36
CA PRO A 29 -14.53 18.52 10.76
C PRO A 29 -13.99 17.16 11.18
N ILE A 30 -13.50 17.09 12.41
CA ILE A 30 -12.70 16.01 13.03
C ILE A 30 -13.33 14.60 12.90
N ASP A 31 -14.61 14.51 12.51
CA ASP A 31 -15.37 13.26 12.48
C ASP A 31 -15.61 12.65 11.09
N THR A 32 -15.15 13.27 10.00
CA THR A 32 -15.29 12.67 8.66
C THR A 32 -13.94 12.15 8.14
N PRO A 33 -13.80 10.85 7.82
CA PRO A 33 -12.57 10.32 7.26
C PRO A 33 -12.31 10.96 5.88
N VAL A 34 -11.30 11.81 5.80
CA VAL A 34 -10.87 12.42 4.53
C VAL A 34 -10.04 11.40 3.76
N ARG A 35 -10.50 11.05 2.55
CA ARG A 35 -9.65 10.42 1.53
C ARG A 35 -8.94 11.52 0.75
N ALA A 36 -7.75 11.87 1.22
CA ALA A 36 -7.01 13.00 0.68
C ALA A 36 -6.35 12.68 -0.67
N LYS A 37 -6.37 13.67 -1.58
CA LYS A 37 -5.51 13.67 -2.78
C LYS A 37 -4.15 14.25 -2.40
N GLY A 38 -3.07 13.53 -2.70
CA GLY A 38 -1.71 13.93 -2.35
C GLY A 38 -0.86 12.75 -1.90
N TYR A 39 0.32 13.03 -1.37
CA TYR A 39 1.12 12.06 -0.62
C TYR A 39 1.23 12.51 0.84
N PRO A 40 1.30 11.57 1.81
CA PRO A 40 1.37 11.91 3.23
C PRO A 40 2.66 12.66 3.58
N LEU A 41 2.61 13.42 4.67
CA LEU A 41 3.80 14.00 5.28
C LEU A 41 4.78 12.89 5.68
N GLY A 42 6.07 13.22 5.65
CA GLY A 42 7.15 12.28 5.94
C GLY A 42 7.68 11.53 4.73
N PHE A 43 7.02 11.64 3.57
CA PHE A 43 7.57 11.27 2.27
C PHE A 43 8.06 12.52 1.54
N VAL A 44 9.06 12.36 0.68
CA VAL A 44 9.60 13.48 -0.11
C VAL A 44 8.64 13.86 -1.23
N ASN A 45 8.07 12.85 -1.89
CA ASN A 45 7.13 12.97 -3.00
C ASN A 45 6.27 11.68 -3.12
N LEU A 46 5.37 11.66 -4.10
CA LEU A 46 4.50 10.51 -4.34
C LEU A 46 5.27 9.23 -4.71
N ASP A 47 6.33 9.35 -5.50
CA ASP A 47 7.12 8.19 -5.93
C ASP A 47 7.91 7.60 -4.77
N SER A 48 8.49 8.43 -3.92
CA SER A 48 9.11 8.02 -2.64
C SER A 48 8.10 7.28 -1.75
N SER A 49 6.86 7.77 -1.66
CA SER A 49 5.80 7.07 -0.91
C SER A 49 5.47 5.71 -1.53
N ARG A 50 5.38 5.62 -2.85
CA ARG A 50 5.12 4.35 -3.57
C ARG A 50 6.27 3.37 -3.44
N ASP A 51 7.49 3.86 -3.44
CA ASP A 51 8.74 3.09 -3.36
C ASP A 51 8.87 2.45 -2.00
N ILE A 52 8.77 3.25 -0.94
CA ILE A 52 8.90 2.77 0.45
C ILE A 52 7.77 1.82 0.83
N THR A 53 6.55 2.05 0.30
CA THR A 53 5.42 1.14 0.56
C THR A 53 5.33 -0.01 -0.42
N ARG A 54 6.29 -0.17 -1.35
CA ARG A 54 6.27 -1.20 -2.39
C ARG A 54 6.28 -2.60 -1.78
N GLY A 55 7.14 -2.85 -0.79
CA GLY A 55 7.24 -4.15 -0.13
C GLY A 55 5.91 -4.59 0.49
N VAL A 56 5.21 -3.66 1.15
CA VAL A 56 3.88 -3.89 1.73
C VAL A 56 2.85 -4.22 0.64
N ALA A 57 2.82 -3.42 -0.44
CA ALA A 57 1.89 -3.64 -1.54
C ALA A 57 2.13 -4.96 -2.29
N GLN A 58 3.38 -5.41 -2.39
CA GLN A 58 3.73 -6.69 -3.00
C GLN A 58 3.39 -7.89 -2.11
N ALA A 59 3.55 -7.76 -0.79
CA ALA A 59 3.19 -8.82 0.15
C ALA A 59 1.67 -9.01 0.25
N TYR A 60 0.90 -7.93 0.11
CA TYR A 60 -0.56 -7.93 0.28
C TYR A 60 -1.30 -7.54 -1.00
N ARG A 61 -0.97 -8.20 -2.11
CA ARG A 61 -1.64 -7.99 -3.41
C ARG A 61 -3.15 -8.23 -3.30
N GLY A 62 -3.92 -7.39 -3.99
CA GLY A 62 -5.38 -7.37 -3.90
C GLY A 62 -5.95 -6.67 -2.65
N SER A 63 -5.10 -6.28 -1.69
CA SER A 63 -5.49 -5.39 -0.59
C SER A 63 -5.34 -3.92 -1.00
N ARG A 64 -5.98 -3.02 -0.26
CA ARG A 64 -5.77 -1.58 -0.38
C ARG A 64 -4.73 -1.15 0.65
N ILE A 65 -3.65 -0.51 0.21
CA ILE A 65 -2.64 0.02 1.11
C ILE A 65 -2.97 1.49 1.36
N ILE A 66 -3.04 1.85 2.63
CA ILE A 66 -3.33 3.22 3.06
C ILE A 66 -2.20 3.73 3.95
N ILE A 67 -2.11 5.05 4.07
CA ILE A 67 -1.29 5.73 5.06
C ILE A 67 -2.23 6.62 5.86
N SER A 68 -2.08 6.69 7.16
CA SER A 68 -3.05 7.33 8.05
C SER A 68 -2.38 8.02 9.24
N GLY A 69 -3.19 8.54 10.16
CA GLY A 69 -2.71 9.20 11.37
C GLY A 69 -2.13 10.58 11.09
N SER A 70 -1.17 10.98 11.94
CA SER A 70 -0.59 12.32 11.93
C SER A 70 0.13 12.67 10.62
N SER A 71 0.61 11.66 9.88
CA SER A 71 1.19 11.82 8.55
C SER A 71 0.19 12.34 7.51
N VAL A 72 -1.11 12.14 7.73
CA VAL A 72 -2.18 12.61 6.83
C VAL A 72 -2.83 13.88 7.36
N THR A 73 -3.09 13.97 8.66
CA THR A 73 -3.77 15.14 9.23
C THR A 73 -2.84 16.30 9.56
N GLY A 74 -1.53 16.07 9.61
CA GLY A 74 -0.56 17.06 10.08
C GLY A 74 -0.50 17.21 11.60
N GLU A 75 -1.29 16.43 12.35
CA GLU A 75 -1.29 16.43 13.82
C GLU A 75 -1.75 15.10 14.42
N SER A 76 -1.23 14.77 15.60
CA SER A 76 -1.65 13.61 16.39
C SER A 76 -3.08 13.79 16.92
N TYR A 77 -3.93 12.80 16.69
CA TYR A 77 -5.30 12.78 17.22
C TYR A 77 -5.36 12.74 18.75
N GLU A 78 -4.39 12.09 19.40
CA GLU A 78 -4.39 11.91 20.85
C GLU A 78 -3.86 13.15 21.59
N THR A 79 -2.86 13.82 21.02
CA THR A 79 -2.12 14.87 21.73
C THR A 79 -2.27 16.26 21.10
N GLY A 80 -2.83 16.36 19.89
CA GLY A 80 -2.85 17.60 19.11
C GLY A 80 -1.47 18.06 18.62
N LYS A 81 -0.41 17.29 18.89
CA LYS A 81 0.96 17.65 18.51
C LYS A 81 1.10 17.64 16.98
N LYS A 82 1.67 18.73 16.43
CA LYS A 82 1.96 18.83 15.00
C LYS A 82 2.95 17.75 14.54
N PHE A 83 2.72 17.27 13.33
CA PHE A 83 3.59 16.30 12.67
C PHE A 83 4.99 16.87 12.51
N SER A 84 6.01 16.06 12.82
CA SER A 84 7.41 16.45 12.71
C SER A 84 8.27 15.30 12.15
N SER A 85 9.59 15.52 12.07
CA SER A 85 10.54 14.48 11.66
C SER A 85 10.59 13.28 12.60
N SER A 86 10.21 13.45 13.87
CA SER A 86 10.14 12.38 14.87
C SER A 86 8.79 11.67 14.92
N SER A 87 7.78 12.17 14.20
CA SER A 87 6.46 11.54 14.12
C SER A 87 6.55 10.23 13.36
N ASP A 88 5.84 9.23 13.87
CA ASP A 88 5.65 7.95 13.23
C ASP A 88 4.78 8.05 11.96
N ILE A 89 4.90 7.03 11.11
CA ILE A 89 4.04 6.84 9.95
C ILE A 89 3.25 5.55 10.12
N ASP A 90 1.92 5.68 10.11
CA ASP A 90 1.02 4.55 10.17
C ASP A 90 0.67 4.06 8.77
N VAL A 91 1.17 2.89 8.40
CA VAL A 91 0.78 2.20 7.17
C VAL A 91 -0.32 1.20 7.48
N GLY A 92 -1.41 1.27 6.72
CA GLY A 92 -2.56 0.38 6.84
C GLY A 92 -2.69 -0.58 5.66
N VAL A 93 -3.12 -1.81 5.94
CA VAL A 93 -3.51 -2.81 4.94
C VAL A 93 -4.99 -3.10 5.13
N ILE A 94 -5.85 -2.58 4.24
CA ILE A 94 -7.26 -2.94 4.21
C ILE A 94 -7.41 -4.21 3.39
N LEU A 95 -7.76 -5.30 4.06
CA LEU A 95 -7.91 -6.61 3.45
C LEU A 95 -9.18 -6.68 2.58
N PRO A 96 -9.22 -7.57 1.57
CA PRO A 96 -10.44 -7.83 0.83
C PRO A 96 -11.59 -8.22 1.76
N LYS A 97 -12.81 -7.82 1.42
CA LYS A 97 -14.00 -8.12 2.23
C LYS A 97 -14.11 -9.64 2.46
N GLY A 98 -14.18 -10.04 3.73
CA GLY A 98 -14.30 -11.45 4.13
C GLY A 98 -12.97 -12.21 4.23
N ALA A 99 -11.83 -11.59 3.90
CA ALA A 99 -10.53 -12.19 4.14
C ALA A 99 -10.20 -12.18 5.66
N PRO A 100 -9.70 -13.30 6.22
CA PRO A 100 -9.22 -13.32 7.59
C PRO A 100 -7.94 -12.49 7.73
N PHE A 101 -7.58 -12.12 8.97
CA PHE A 101 -6.25 -11.58 9.21
C PHE A 101 -5.17 -12.59 8.80
N PRO A 102 -4.04 -12.14 8.22
CA PRO A 102 -2.90 -13.01 7.98
C PRO A 102 -2.43 -13.65 9.29
N LYS A 103 -1.85 -14.86 9.17
CA LYS A 103 -1.14 -15.48 10.30
C LYS A 103 -0.04 -14.53 10.81
N GLY A 104 0.10 -14.44 12.13
CA GLY A 104 1.07 -13.55 12.77
C GLY A 104 0.59 -12.10 12.90
N VAL A 105 -0.73 -11.88 12.81
CA VAL A 105 -1.41 -10.63 13.17
C VAL A 105 -2.29 -10.89 14.38
N ASP A 106 -2.27 -9.99 15.36
CA ASP A 106 -3.12 -10.07 16.54
C ASP A 106 -4.57 -9.63 16.27
N GLU A 107 -5.43 -9.75 17.28
CA GLU A 107 -6.84 -9.36 17.21
C GLU A 107 -7.06 -7.85 16.98
N HIS A 108 -6.06 -7.02 17.25
CA HIS A 108 -6.10 -5.57 17.03
C HIS A 108 -5.58 -5.16 15.65
N GLY A 109 -5.09 -6.13 14.87
CA GLY A 109 -4.57 -5.94 13.53
C GLY A 109 -3.09 -5.59 13.48
N PHE A 110 -2.30 -5.84 14.53
CA PHE A 110 -0.87 -5.57 14.54
C PHE A 110 -0.03 -6.83 14.33
N PRO A 111 1.11 -6.75 13.62
CA PRO A 111 2.06 -7.85 13.53
C PRO A 111 2.57 -8.31 14.90
N ILE A 112 2.51 -9.62 15.11
CA ILE A 112 3.06 -10.27 16.30
C ILE A 112 4.55 -10.50 16.07
N TYR A 113 5.36 -10.16 17.09
CA TYR A 113 6.79 -10.40 17.10
C TYR A 113 7.13 -11.44 18.17
N GLY A 114 8.03 -12.36 17.83
CA GLY A 114 8.62 -13.28 18.79
C GLY A 114 9.64 -12.59 19.70
N LYS A 115 9.99 -13.28 20.78
CA LYS A 115 11.09 -12.90 21.68
C LYS A 115 12.36 -13.65 21.28
N GLY A 116 13.35 -12.93 20.78
CA GLY A 116 14.69 -13.45 20.56
C GLY A 116 15.56 -13.42 21.82
N SER A 117 16.80 -13.86 21.68
CA SER A 117 17.82 -13.71 22.72
C SER A 117 17.94 -12.26 23.16
N TYR A 118 18.14 -12.04 24.47
CA TYR A 118 18.21 -10.72 25.09
C TYR A 118 16.94 -9.86 24.94
N GLY A 119 15.78 -10.48 24.71
CA GLY A 119 14.49 -9.78 24.66
C GLY A 119 14.25 -8.98 23.37
N ARG A 120 15.10 -9.16 22.34
CA ARG A 120 14.93 -8.48 21.05
C ARG A 120 13.65 -8.98 20.36
N ARG A 121 12.87 -8.06 19.77
CA ARG A 121 11.75 -8.41 18.88
C ARG A 121 12.28 -9.09 17.62
N VAL A 122 11.80 -10.29 17.33
CA VAL A 122 12.17 -11.07 16.14
C VAL A 122 10.93 -11.23 15.26
N PRO A 123 11.01 -10.91 13.95
CA PRO A 123 9.89 -11.13 13.05
C PRO A 123 9.67 -12.63 12.84
N THR A 124 8.51 -13.14 13.24
CA THR A 124 8.19 -14.59 13.23
C THR A 124 7.41 -15.03 12.01
N ASP A 125 6.62 -14.13 11.42
CA ASP A 125 5.79 -14.38 10.26
C ASP A 125 5.90 -13.21 9.26
N VAL A 126 5.29 -13.39 8.08
CA VAL A 126 5.32 -12.42 6.97
C VAL A 126 4.95 -10.99 7.41
N PRO A 127 3.88 -10.74 8.20
CA PRO A 127 3.55 -9.37 8.62
C PRO A 127 4.67 -8.64 9.36
N ALA A 128 5.31 -9.31 10.33
CA ALA A 128 6.40 -8.71 11.10
C ALA A 128 7.66 -8.53 10.26
N GLN A 129 7.91 -9.42 9.29
CA GLN A 129 9.02 -9.28 8.33
C GLN A 129 8.81 -8.07 7.41
N VAL A 130 7.59 -7.90 6.91
CA VAL A 130 7.21 -6.77 6.04
C VAL A 130 7.30 -5.44 6.81
N GLU A 131 6.82 -5.36 8.05
CA GLU A 131 6.96 -4.17 8.89
C GLU A 131 8.45 -3.86 9.18
N THR A 132 9.26 -4.88 9.45
CA THR A 132 10.70 -4.71 9.67
C THR A 132 11.39 -4.17 8.40
N GLN A 133 11.00 -4.65 7.22
CA GLN A 133 11.54 -4.16 5.95
C GLN A 133 11.11 -2.71 5.68
N LEU A 134 9.84 -2.39 5.90
CA LEU A 134 9.32 -1.03 5.80
C LEU A 134 10.08 -0.07 6.74
N GLN A 135 10.35 -0.49 7.98
CA GLN A 135 11.14 0.30 8.93
C GLN A 135 12.57 0.54 8.47
N LYS A 136 13.18 -0.38 7.73
CA LYS A 136 14.50 -0.16 7.11
C LYS A 136 14.42 0.84 5.97
N GLU A 137 13.41 0.73 5.11
CA GLU A 137 13.22 1.64 3.95
C GLU A 137 12.88 3.07 4.38
N MET A 138 12.15 3.23 5.50
CA MET A 138 11.90 4.53 6.13
C MET A 138 13.14 5.15 6.80
N GLY A 139 14.18 4.36 7.04
CA GLY A 139 15.39 4.77 7.76
C GLY A 139 15.23 4.75 9.29
N SER A 140 16.33 4.97 10.00
CA SER A 140 16.40 4.90 11.47
C SER A 140 15.80 6.12 12.19
N THR A 141 15.54 7.20 11.47
CA THR A 141 15.10 8.48 12.04
C THR A 141 13.61 8.53 12.29
N ARG A 142 12.83 7.68 11.63
CA ARG A 142 11.37 7.70 11.71
C ARG A 142 10.82 6.31 12.01
N ARG A 143 9.93 6.21 13.01
CA ARG A 143 9.24 4.96 13.30
C ARG A 143 8.12 4.72 12.29
N THR A 144 7.88 3.46 11.96
CA THR A 144 6.74 3.05 11.14
C THR A 144 6.08 1.83 11.74
N GLY A 145 4.76 1.74 11.60
CA GLY A 145 3.98 0.58 11.99
C GLY A 145 3.09 0.12 10.84
N ILE A 146 2.80 -1.18 10.80
CA ILE A 146 1.78 -1.74 9.91
C ILE A 146 0.56 -2.12 10.74
N ARG A 147 -0.64 -1.74 10.28
CA ARG A 147 -1.91 -2.19 10.84
C ARG A 147 -2.81 -2.79 9.77
N PHE A 148 -3.39 -3.94 10.07
CA PHE A 148 -4.34 -4.64 9.22
C PHE A 148 -5.76 -4.27 9.60
N PHE A 149 -6.61 -4.09 8.60
CA PHE A 149 -8.00 -3.74 8.77
C PHE A 149 -8.89 -4.68 7.95
N GLN A 150 -9.94 -5.22 8.58
CA GLN A 150 -11.00 -5.97 7.89
C GLN A 150 -12.02 -5.04 7.21
N TYR A 151 -12.12 -3.80 7.70
CA TYR A 151 -13.03 -2.78 7.21
C TYR A 151 -12.28 -1.47 7.04
N GLU A 152 -12.81 -0.58 6.21
CA GLU A 152 -12.23 0.75 6.06
C GLU A 152 -12.24 1.50 7.41
N PRO A 153 -11.08 2.03 7.85
CA PRO A 153 -11.02 2.69 9.14
C PRO A 153 -11.78 4.02 9.11
N LYS A 154 -12.48 4.33 10.21
CA LYS A 154 -13.19 5.59 10.41
C LYS A 154 -12.23 6.73 10.80
N ARG A 155 -11.18 6.96 10.01
CA ARG A 155 -10.22 8.07 10.18
C ARG A 155 -9.69 8.52 8.84
N SER A 156 -9.12 9.73 8.77
CA SER A 156 -8.52 10.23 7.53
C SER A 156 -7.31 9.37 7.11
N PHE A 157 -7.23 9.08 5.82
CA PHE A 157 -6.14 8.32 5.23
C PHE A 157 -5.91 8.73 3.78
N VAL A 158 -4.68 8.52 3.30
CA VAL A 158 -4.34 8.57 1.88
C VAL A 158 -4.17 7.15 1.40
N GLU A 159 -4.86 6.80 0.32
CA GLU A 159 -4.68 5.51 -0.32
C GLU A 159 -3.46 5.53 -1.24
N ARG A 160 -2.59 4.53 -1.09
CA ARG A 160 -1.45 4.31 -1.97
C ARG A 160 -1.98 4.06 -3.39
N PRO A 161 -1.55 4.83 -4.41
CA PRO A 161 -1.95 4.55 -5.78
C PRO A 161 -1.41 3.20 -6.25
N HIS A 162 -2.23 2.44 -6.96
CA HIS A 162 -1.86 1.21 -7.68
C HIS A 162 -1.24 0.11 -6.81
N THR A 163 -2.06 -0.57 -6.01
CA THR A 163 -1.67 -1.87 -5.45
C THR A 163 -1.67 -2.93 -6.55
N PRO A 164 -0.61 -3.77 -6.68
CA PRO A 164 -0.60 -4.79 -7.72
C PRO A 164 -1.76 -5.77 -7.51
N PRO A 165 -2.45 -6.21 -8.58
CA PRO A 165 -3.45 -7.25 -8.45
C PRO A 165 -2.80 -8.54 -7.94
N PRO A 166 -3.56 -9.46 -7.32
CA PRO A 166 -3.07 -10.80 -7.03
C PRO A 166 -2.51 -11.45 -8.29
N PRO A 167 -1.44 -12.28 -8.20
CA PRO A 167 -1.02 -13.07 -9.34
C PRO A 167 -2.21 -13.94 -9.81
N PRO A 168 -2.34 -14.20 -11.13
CA PRO A 168 -3.40 -15.05 -11.64
C PRO A 168 -3.31 -16.43 -10.97
N ILE A 169 -4.46 -16.97 -10.54
CA ILE A 169 -4.53 -18.36 -10.08
C ILE A 169 -4.24 -19.22 -11.30
N PHE A 170 -3.08 -19.87 -11.32
CA PHE A 170 -2.80 -20.90 -12.32
C PHE A 170 -3.68 -22.10 -11.98
N THR A 171 -4.82 -22.21 -12.65
CA THR A 171 -5.54 -23.48 -12.70
C THR A 171 -4.76 -24.34 -13.70
N PRO A 172 -4.08 -25.42 -13.25
CA PRO A 172 -3.47 -26.33 -14.21
C PRO A 172 -4.58 -26.79 -15.15
N PRO A 173 -4.31 -26.91 -16.47
CA PRO A 173 -5.28 -27.51 -17.36
C PRO A 173 -5.68 -28.87 -16.77
N THR A 174 -6.98 -29.10 -16.61
CA THR A 174 -7.50 -30.42 -16.30
C THR A 174 -7.20 -31.28 -17.51
N PHE A 175 -6.02 -31.91 -17.54
CA PHE A 175 -5.76 -33.02 -18.43
C PHE A 175 -6.73 -34.11 -18.00
N ALA A 176 -7.84 -34.24 -18.74
CA ALA A 176 -8.57 -35.49 -18.73
C ALA A 176 -7.53 -36.58 -19.03
N PRO A 177 -7.37 -37.60 -18.17
CA PRO A 177 -6.46 -38.69 -18.49
C PRO A 177 -6.90 -39.24 -19.86
N PRO A 178 -5.97 -39.43 -20.81
CA PRO A 178 -6.30 -40.07 -22.07
C PRO A 178 -7.04 -41.37 -21.78
N LYS A 179 -8.23 -41.52 -22.36
CA LYS A 179 -8.95 -42.79 -22.35
C LYS A 179 -8.19 -43.72 -23.29
N PHE A 180 -7.27 -44.50 -22.75
CA PHE A 180 -6.73 -45.64 -23.46
C PHE A 180 -7.80 -46.73 -23.51
N THR A 181 -8.13 -47.15 -24.73
CA THR A 181 -8.90 -48.36 -24.98
C THR A 181 -7.93 -49.53 -25.18
N LEU A 182 -8.42 -50.76 -25.01
CA LEU A 182 -7.59 -51.96 -25.19
C LEU A 182 -7.03 -52.08 -26.62
N GLU A 183 -7.62 -51.38 -27.60
CA GLU A 183 -7.19 -51.35 -29.00
C GLU A 183 -5.98 -50.44 -29.25
N ASP A 184 -5.62 -49.58 -28.29
CA ASP A 184 -4.48 -48.66 -28.39
C ASP A 184 -3.12 -49.34 -28.12
N PHE A 185 -3.12 -50.62 -27.77
CA PHE A 185 -1.91 -51.39 -27.51
C PHE A 185 -1.64 -52.38 -28.66
N PRO A 186 -0.44 -52.36 -29.27
CA PRO A 186 -0.07 -53.35 -30.26
C PRO A 186 -0.05 -54.76 -29.63
N PRO A 187 -0.44 -55.81 -30.38
CA PRO A 187 -0.37 -57.18 -29.88
C PRO A 187 1.07 -57.53 -29.50
N LEU A 188 1.23 -58.13 -28.32
CA LEU A 188 2.51 -58.67 -27.86
C LEU A 188 2.96 -59.75 -28.85
N LYS A 189 4.19 -59.61 -29.36
CA LYS A 189 4.86 -60.61 -30.21
C LYS A 189 5.42 -61.76 -29.38
#